data_AF-A0A4Q1K739-F1
#
_entry.id   AF-A0A4Q1K739-F1
#
_cell.length_a   1.000
_cell.length_b   1.000
_cell.length_c   1.000
_cell.angle_alpha   90.00
_cell.angle_beta   90.00
_cell.angle_gamma   90.00
#
_symmetry.space_group_name_H-M   'P 1'
#
loop_
_entity.id
_entity.type
_entity.pdbx_description
1 polymer ?
#
loop_
_entity_poly.entity_id
_entity_poly.type
_entity_poly.pdbx_seq_one_letter_code
_entity_poly.pdbx_strand_id
1 'polypeptide(L)'
;MKTKLLTFSVFLLLMLTSCVSTQDLTYLQNKSPKIENQVIEAAKPYRLQVNDVVTVNIKTVDEKLVEIFNSNKSTVSPTVENVYFNGYTVDDHGNIRLPVLGEINVLGNTVEEARIKVETKLLSDYFKKEAQLFVSVKLAGFRYAANGEVNSPGSKVLYQDRVNILEALANVGDVTITGDRKDVKVLRQFPGGIKTYSIDLTDANAIYSPVFFLQPNDLIYVKPLKQKSWGTGGTGKESLATIITALSLVTTIFLILKN
;
A
#
# COMPACT_ATOMS: atom_id res chain seq x y z
N MET A 1 21.42 54.76 12.80
CA MET A 1 20.38 54.18 11.93
C MET A 1 20.90 52.98 11.11
N LYS A 2 22.06 53.08 10.46
CA LYS A 2 22.65 51.99 9.64
C LYS A 2 22.92 50.68 10.40
N THR A 3 23.42 50.75 11.64
CA THR A 3 23.66 49.57 12.49
C THR A 3 22.39 48.85 12.92
N LYS A 4 21.30 49.58 13.22
CA LYS A 4 19.99 48.97 13.56
C LYS A 4 19.32 48.31 12.35
N LEU A 5 19.50 48.86 11.15
CA LEU A 5 19.01 48.28 9.90
C LEU A 5 19.79 47.00 9.53
N LEU A 6 21.11 47.00 9.76
CA LEU A 6 21.97 45.82 9.56
C LEU A 6 21.59 44.67 10.50
N THR A 7 21.37 44.96 11.79
CA THR A 7 20.94 43.94 12.77
C THR A 7 19.55 43.37 12.46
N PHE A 8 18.63 44.20 11.95
CA PHE A 8 17.30 43.75 11.53
C PHE A 8 17.36 42.85 10.28
N SER A 9 18.22 43.19 9.32
CA SER A 9 18.46 42.38 8.11
C SER A 9 19.06 41.00 8.45
N VAL A 10 20.01 40.94 9.40
CA VAL A 10 20.60 39.67 9.87
C VAL A 10 19.57 38.82 10.63
N PHE A 11 18.72 39.44 11.45
CA PHE A 11 17.63 38.74 12.15
C PHE A 11 16.57 38.20 11.18
N LEU A 12 16.25 38.94 10.11
CA LEU A 12 15.36 38.49 9.05
C LEU A 12 15.94 37.34 8.23
N LEU A 13 17.26 37.34 7.98
CA LEU A 13 17.96 36.23 7.32
C LEU A 13 17.95 34.94 8.16
N LEU A 14 18.03 35.06 9.49
CA LEU A 14 17.96 33.94 10.43
C LEU A 14 16.56 33.29 10.49
N MET A 15 15.50 34.02 10.10
CA MET A 15 14.13 33.51 10.07
C MET A 15 13.77 32.76 8.78
N LEU A 16 14.66 32.72 7.78
CA LEU A 16 14.42 32.03 6.49
C LEU A 16 14.84 30.55 6.47
N THR A 17 15.27 29.98 7.61
CA THR A 17 15.73 28.57 7.69
C THR A 17 14.62 27.60 8.08
N SER A 18 13.49 27.59 7.38
CA SER A 18 12.46 26.55 7.55
C SER A 18 12.49 25.54 6.39
N CYS A 19 13.62 24.88 6.19
CA CYS A 19 13.70 23.72 5.30
C CYS A 19 13.31 22.45 6.08
N VAL A 20 12.54 21.55 5.46
CA VAL A 20 12.33 20.19 5.97
C VAL A 20 13.68 19.48 5.96
N SER A 21 14.05 18.81 7.06
CA SER A 21 15.30 18.05 7.13
C SER A 21 15.26 16.89 6.14
N THR A 22 16.35 16.66 5.40
CA THR A 22 16.47 15.51 4.47
C THR A 22 16.33 14.17 5.20
N GLN A 23 16.66 14.12 6.49
CA GLN A 23 16.47 12.93 7.35
C GLN A 23 15.00 12.53 7.54
N ASP A 24 14.06 13.41 7.23
CA ASP A 24 12.62 13.15 7.36
C ASP A 24 12.01 12.68 6.03
N LEU A 25 12.79 12.80 4.94
CA LEU A 25 12.39 12.44 3.58
C LEU A 25 13.03 11.12 3.11
N THR A 26 14.18 10.77 3.64
CA THR A 26 14.94 9.57 3.22
C THR A 26 14.42 8.30 3.90
N TYR A 27 14.18 7.25 3.13
CA TYR A 27 13.78 5.93 3.61
C TYR A 27 14.96 5.14 4.20
N LEU A 28 14.65 4.22 5.13
CA LEU A 28 15.53 3.16 5.63
C LEU A 28 16.93 3.62 6.05
N GLN A 29 17.01 4.75 6.75
CA GLN A 29 18.27 5.25 7.30
C GLN A 29 18.67 4.44 8.54
N ASN A 30 19.97 4.26 8.72
CA ASN A 30 20.53 3.57 9.88
C ASN A 30 20.53 4.49 11.12
N LYS A 31 19.34 4.71 11.70
CA LYS A 31 19.14 5.61 12.86
C LYS A 31 19.33 4.90 14.20
N SER A 32 19.11 3.59 14.20
CA SER A 32 19.11 2.73 15.37
C SER A 32 20.25 1.70 15.27
N PRO A 33 20.87 1.27 16.38
CA PRO A 33 21.93 0.26 16.34
C PRO A 33 21.42 -1.02 15.64
N LYS A 34 22.18 -1.48 14.65
CA LYS A 34 21.81 -2.59 13.77
C LYS A 34 21.52 -3.86 14.57
N ILE A 35 20.47 -4.55 14.17
CA ILE A 35 20.43 -6.01 14.25
C ILE A 35 21.23 -6.52 13.04
N GLU A 36 22.55 -6.61 13.18
CA GLU A 36 23.43 -7.03 12.09
C GLU A 36 23.28 -8.55 11.84
N ASN A 37 23.06 -8.95 10.58
CA ASN A 37 22.98 -10.34 10.12
C ASN A 37 21.81 -11.22 10.60
N GLN A 38 20.71 -10.66 11.13
CA GLN A 38 19.50 -11.48 11.30
C GLN A 38 18.80 -11.71 9.96
N VAL A 39 18.73 -12.98 9.55
CA VAL A 39 17.79 -13.43 8.52
C VAL A 39 16.39 -13.02 8.98
N ILE A 40 15.72 -12.17 8.21
CA ILE A 40 14.34 -11.79 8.47
C ILE A 40 13.54 -13.09 8.42
N GLU A 41 12.96 -13.48 9.57
CA GLU A 41 12.14 -14.68 9.66
C GLU A 41 11.08 -14.63 8.57
N ALA A 42 10.98 -15.71 7.78
CA ALA A 42 10.10 -15.74 6.63
C ALA A 42 8.68 -15.39 7.11
N ALA A 43 8.14 -14.28 6.56
CA ALA A 43 6.81 -13.81 6.93
C ALA A 43 5.82 -14.98 6.87
N LYS A 44 5.04 -15.15 7.94
CA LYS A 44 4.05 -16.22 8.05
C LYS A 44 3.15 -16.21 6.81
N PRO A 45 2.80 -17.38 6.26
CA PRO A 45 1.96 -17.45 5.08
C PRO A 45 0.60 -16.80 5.36
N TYR A 46 0.08 -16.07 4.38
CA TYR A 46 -1.23 -15.45 4.47
C TYR A 46 -2.31 -16.53 4.59
N ARG A 47 -3.32 -16.25 5.43
CA ARG A 47 -4.48 -17.11 5.65
C ARG A 47 -5.71 -16.37 5.17
N LEU A 48 -6.48 -17.02 4.31
CA LEU A 48 -7.67 -16.46 3.66
C LEU A 48 -8.68 -15.98 4.70
N GLN A 49 -9.26 -14.82 4.44
CA GLN A 49 -10.24 -14.15 5.27
C GLN A 49 -11.55 -13.94 4.50
N VAL A 50 -12.61 -13.61 5.24
CA VAL A 50 -13.88 -13.17 4.67
C VAL A 50 -13.63 -11.96 3.75
N ASN A 51 -14.34 -11.89 2.63
CA ASN A 51 -14.20 -10.89 1.57
C ASN A 51 -12.94 -10.99 0.71
N ASP A 52 -12.07 -11.98 0.94
CA ASP A 52 -11.01 -12.27 -0.02
C ASP A 52 -11.60 -12.81 -1.31
N VAL A 53 -10.94 -12.53 -2.43
CA VAL A 53 -11.31 -13.10 -3.73
C VAL A 53 -10.18 -14.02 -4.17
N VAL A 54 -10.53 -15.26 -4.50
CA VAL A 54 -9.58 -16.25 -5.02
C VAL A 54 -9.95 -16.68 -6.43
N THR A 55 -8.95 -16.90 -7.27
CA THR A 55 -9.13 -17.54 -8.57
C THR A 55 -8.81 -19.03 -8.43
N VAL A 56 -9.71 -19.88 -8.89
CA VAL A 56 -9.52 -21.32 -8.95
C VAL A 56 -9.50 -21.72 -10.43
N ASN A 57 -8.38 -22.30 -10.87
CA ASN A 57 -8.21 -22.81 -12.23
C ASN A 57 -7.96 -24.31 -12.17
N ILE A 58 -8.75 -25.07 -12.95
CA ILE A 58 -8.66 -26.53 -13.00
C ILE A 58 -8.29 -26.92 -14.43
N LYS A 59 -7.25 -27.74 -14.59
CA LYS A 59 -6.82 -28.28 -15.89
C LYS A 59 -6.67 -29.80 -15.79
N THR A 60 -6.91 -30.48 -16.90
CA THR A 60 -6.80 -31.93 -17.07
C THR A 60 -6.24 -32.22 -18.46
N VAL A 61 -5.86 -33.47 -18.70
CA VAL A 61 -5.50 -33.95 -20.04
C VAL A 61 -6.68 -33.84 -21.01
N ASP A 62 -7.90 -34.15 -20.55
CA ASP A 62 -9.13 -33.95 -21.33
C ASP A 62 -9.81 -32.64 -20.91
N GLU A 63 -9.62 -31.59 -21.72
CA GLU A 63 -10.09 -30.23 -21.46
C GLU A 63 -11.63 -30.16 -21.37
N LYS A 64 -12.36 -31.02 -22.11
CA LYS A 64 -13.84 -30.99 -22.11
C LYS A 64 -14.45 -31.35 -20.75
N LEU A 65 -13.75 -32.16 -19.96
CA LEU A 65 -14.22 -32.56 -18.63
C LEU A 65 -14.15 -31.41 -17.61
N VAL A 66 -13.28 -30.43 -17.83
CA VAL A 66 -13.07 -29.31 -16.90
C VAL A 66 -13.77 -28.01 -17.30
N GLU A 67 -14.31 -27.94 -18.52
CA GLU A 67 -15.04 -26.75 -19.00
C GLU A 67 -16.22 -26.37 -18.10
N ILE A 68 -16.91 -27.36 -17.52
CA ILE A 68 -18.05 -27.11 -16.61
C ILE A 68 -17.63 -26.54 -15.25
N PHE A 69 -16.35 -26.68 -14.88
CA PHE A 69 -15.80 -26.23 -13.60
C PHE A 69 -15.11 -24.86 -13.70
N ASN A 70 -14.62 -24.50 -14.90
CA ASN A 70 -14.01 -23.20 -15.16
C ASN A 70 -15.08 -22.23 -15.68
N SER A 71 -15.48 -21.27 -14.85
CA SER A 71 -16.57 -20.35 -15.17
C SER A 71 -16.28 -19.42 -16.35
N ASN A 72 -15.04 -19.25 -16.85
CA ASN A 72 -14.76 -18.37 -18.00
C ASN A 72 -13.52 -18.72 -18.86
N LYS A 73 -13.70 -18.68 -20.19
CA LYS A 73 -12.69 -18.74 -21.26
C LYS A 73 -12.31 -17.34 -21.77
N SER A 74 -11.97 -16.39 -20.90
CA SER A 74 -11.53 -15.06 -21.36
C SER A 74 -10.01 -15.01 -21.48
N THR A 75 -9.51 -15.00 -22.71
CA THR A 75 -8.09 -14.86 -23.11
C THR A 75 -7.56 -13.41 -23.02
N VAL A 76 -8.28 -12.51 -22.37
CA VAL A 76 -7.95 -11.08 -22.29
C VAL A 76 -7.20 -10.81 -20.99
N SER A 77 -6.21 -9.90 -21.03
CA SER A 77 -5.45 -9.45 -19.86
C SER A 77 -6.35 -9.23 -18.64
N PRO A 78 -5.94 -9.63 -17.43
CA PRO A 78 -6.74 -9.48 -16.22
C PRO A 78 -7.01 -8.00 -15.95
N THR A 79 -8.17 -7.51 -16.36
CA THR A 79 -8.71 -6.23 -15.90
C THR A 79 -9.35 -6.44 -14.53
N VAL A 80 -9.35 -5.40 -13.69
CA VAL A 80 -9.97 -5.45 -12.34
C VAL A 80 -11.43 -5.89 -12.41
N GLU A 81 -12.12 -5.52 -13.48
CA GLU A 81 -13.50 -5.93 -13.76
C GLU A 81 -13.63 -7.42 -14.07
N ASN A 82 -12.75 -7.99 -14.90
CA ASN A 82 -12.75 -9.43 -15.21
C ASN A 82 -12.48 -10.28 -13.95
N VAL A 83 -11.60 -9.80 -13.06
CA VAL A 83 -11.31 -10.45 -11.78
C VAL A 83 -12.52 -10.44 -10.84
N TYR A 84 -13.29 -9.36 -10.80
CA TYR A 84 -14.51 -9.28 -10.00
C TYR A 84 -15.58 -10.30 -10.45
N PHE A 85 -15.74 -10.50 -11.77
CA PHE A 85 -16.72 -11.45 -12.31
C PHE A 85 -16.25 -12.91 -12.30
N ASN A 86 -14.94 -13.16 -12.31
CA ASN A 86 -14.37 -14.50 -12.47
C ASN A 86 -13.77 -15.08 -11.18
N GLY A 87 -13.55 -14.24 -10.17
CA GLY A 87 -13.06 -14.65 -8.87
C GLY A 87 -14.17 -15.18 -7.97
N TYR A 88 -13.78 -16.04 -7.05
CA TYR A 88 -14.65 -16.59 -6.01
C TYR A 88 -14.41 -15.84 -4.72
N THR A 89 -15.42 -15.10 -4.25
CA THR A 89 -15.34 -14.36 -2.99
C THR A 89 -15.58 -15.31 -1.81
N VAL A 90 -14.77 -15.19 -0.77
CA VAL A 90 -14.97 -15.86 0.51
C VAL A 90 -16.11 -15.17 1.24
N ASP A 91 -17.22 -15.88 1.43
CA ASP A 91 -18.41 -15.35 2.10
C ASP A 91 -18.22 -15.20 3.62
N ASP A 92 -19.24 -14.68 4.29
CA ASP A 92 -19.25 -14.47 5.75
C ASP A 92 -19.15 -15.76 6.56
N HIS A 93 -19.48 -16.92 5.97
CA HIS A 93 -19.30 -18.25 6.57
C HIS A 93 -17.93 -18.85 6.28
N GLY A 94 -17.09 -18.16 5.51
CA GLY A 94 -15.75 -18.61 5.15
C GLY A 94 -15.69 -19.55 3.95
N ASN A 95 -16.76 -19.62 3.15
CA ASN A 95 -16.89 -20.52 2.02
C ASN A 95 -16.65 -19.79 0.70
N ILE A 96 -16.11 -20.53 -0.28
CA ILE A 96 -16.18 -20.16 -1.70
C ILE A 96 -17.16 -21.08 -2.41
N ARG A 97 -17.92 -20.54 -3.34
CA ARG A 97 -18.88 -21.31 -4.14
C ARG A 97 -18.33 -21.57 -5.53
N LEU A 98 -17.94 -22.81 -5.80
CA LEU A 98 -17.44 -23.24 -7.10
C LEU A 98 -18.57 -23.85 -7.95
N PRO A 99 -18.53 -23.67 -9.30
CA PRO A 99 -19.44 -24.37 -10.19
C PRO A 99 -19.33 -25.88 -9.98
N VAL A 100 -20.47 -26.57 -9.95
CA VAL A 100 -20.58 -28.03 -9.81
C VAL A 100 -20.14 -28.59 -8.44
N LEU A 101 -19.04 -28.11 -7.87
CA LEU A 101 -18.51 -28.52 -6.55
C LEU A 101 -19.28 -27.94 -5.36
N GLY A 102 -20.02 -26.85 -5.55
CA GLY A 102 -20.77 -26.20 -4.48
C GLY A 102 -19.87 -25.41 -3.53
N GLU A 103 -20.24 -25.38 -2.25
CA GLU A 103 -19.56 -24.60 -1.22
C GLU A 103 -18.35 -25.34 -0.63
N ILE A 104 -17.22 -24.65 -0.50
CA ILE A 104 -15.98 -25.18 0.08
C ILE A 104 -15.45 -24.19 1.11
N ASN A 105 -15.24 -24.64 2.34
CA ASN A 105 -14.70 -23.80 3.41
C ASN A 105 -13.19 -23.56 3.26
N VAL A 106 -12.83 -22.29 3.08
CA VAL A 106 -11.45 -21.84 2.86
C VAL A 106 -10.92 -20.87 3.93
N LEU A 107 -11.78 -20.42 4.84
CA LEU A 107 -11.40 -19.49 5.90
C LEU A 107 -10.24 -20.03 6.76
N GLY A 108 -9.24 -19.18 6.98
CA GLY A 108 -8.06 -19.53 7.75
C GLY A 108 -7.07 -20.45 7.01
N ASN A 109 -7.41 -20.99 5.85
CA ASN A 109 -6.47 -21.78 5.06
C ASN A 109 -5.47 -20.87 4.34
N THR A 110 -4.27 -21.38 4.08
CA THR A 110 -3.41 -20.83 3.02
C THR A 110 -3.98 -21.13 1.63
N VAL A 111 -3.53 -20.43 0.60
CA VAL A 111 -3.91 -20.74 -0.79
C VAL A 111 -3.54 -22.18 -1.18
N GLU A 112 -2.44 -22.72 -0.65
CA GLU A 112 -2.03 -24.11 -0.86
C GLU A 112 -2.95 -25.11 -0.15
N GLU A 113 -3.32 -24.82 1.10
CA GLU A 113 -4.29 -25.63 1.84
C GLU A 113 -5.67 -25.63 1.15
N ALA A 114 -6.10 -24.46 0.63
CA ALA A 114 -7.32 -24.35 -0.16
C ALA A 114 -7.23 -25.14 -1.47
N ARG A 115 -6.11 -25.08 -2.19
CA ARG A 115 -5.82 -25.87 -3.39
C ARG A 115 -5.99 -27.37 -3.14
N ILE A 116 -5.39 -27.87 -2.05
CA ILE A 116 -5.48 -29.29 -1.67
C ILE A 116 -6.94 -29.68 -1.37
N LYS A 117 -7.71 -28.83 -0.67
CA LYS A 117 -9.13 -29.08 -0.39
C LYS A 117 -9.96 -29.19 -1.67
N VAL A 118 -9.77 -28.24 -2.60
CA VAL A 118 -10.47 -28.25 -3.90
C VAL A 118 -10.12 -29.50 -4.70
N GLU A 119 -8.82 -29.83 -4.80
CA GLU A 119 -8.34 -31.01 -5.50
C GLU A 119 -8.90 -32.31 -4.90
N THR A 120 -8.91 -32.42 -3.57
CA THR A 120 -9.46 -33.60 -2.89
C THR A 120 -10.95 -33.77 -3.18
N LYS A 121 -11.72 -32.68 -3.19
CA LYS A 121 -13.16 -32.72 -3.47
C LYS A 121 -13.47 -33.08 -4.94
N LEU A 122 -12.65 -32.59 -5.87
CA LEU A 122 -12.74 -32.98 -7.29
C LEU A 122 -12.51 -34.48 -7.48
N LEU A 123 -11.48 -35.03 -6.83
CA LEU A 123 -11.11 -36.44 -6.90
C LEU A 123 -12.09 -37.38 -6.17
N SER A 124 -12.87 -36.89 -5.20
CA SER A 124 -13.88 -37.72 -4.53
C SER A 124 -15.18 -37.80 -5.30
N ASP A 125 -15.60 -36.70 -5.90
CA ASP A 125 -16.97 -36.55 -6.40
C ASP A 125 -17.07 -36.70 -7.93
N TYR A 126 -16.02 -36.33 -8.68
CA TYR A 126 -16.13 -36.13 -10.14
C TYR A 126 -15.03 -36.82 -10.96
N PHE A 127 -13.83 -36.99 -10.41
CA PHE A 127 -12.68 -37.52 -11.15
C PHE A 127 -12.06 -38.72 -10.44
N LYS A 128 -11.51 -39.67 -11.21
CA LYS A 128 -10.64 -40.71 -10.65
C LYS A 128 -9.23 -40.16 -10.44
N LYS A 129 -8.43 -40.79 -9.57
CA LYS A 129 -7.05 -40.36 -9.27
C LYS A 129 -6.15 -40.30 -10.51
N GLU A 130 -6.47 -41.07 -11.54
CA GLU A 130 -5.72 -41.15 -12.79
C GLU A 130 -6.02 -39.99 -13.74
N ALA A 131 -6.95 -39.08 -13.41
CA ALA A 131 -7.36 -37.96 -14.27
C ALA A 131 -6.29 -36.86 -14.47
N GLN A 132 -5.15 -36.95 -13.77
CA GLN A 132 -4.04 -35.99 -13.86
C GLN A 132 -4.51 -34.53 -13.76
N LEU A 133 -5.23 -34.24 -12.67
CA LEU A 133 -5.73 -32.90 -12.38
C LEU A 133 -4.58 -31.95 -12.04
N PHE A 134 -4.63 -30.74 -12.59
CA PHE A 134 -3.81 -29.61 -12.18
C PHE A 134 -4.72 -28.52 -11.66
N VAL A 135 -4.73 -28.33 -10.34
CA VAL A 135 -5.52 -27.30 -9.65
C VAL A 135 -4.61 -26.17 -9.20
N SER A 136 -4.95 -24.93 -9.56
CA SER A 136 -4.27 -23.73 -9.09
C SER A 136 -5.26 -22.83 -8.37
N VAL A 137 -4.93 -22.47 -7.13
CA VAL A 137 -5.65 -21.48 -6.33
C VAL A 137 -4.71 -20.32 -6.08
N LYS A 138 -5.15 -19.11 -6.40
CA LYS A 138 -4.40 -17.86 -6.15
C LYS A 138 -5.34 -16.81 -5.61
N LEU A 139 -4.80 -15.83 -4.89
CA LEU A 139 -5.54 -14.59 -4.66
C LEU A 139 -5.76 -13.91 -6.01
N ALA A 140 -6.98 -13.42 -6.22
CA ALA A 140 -7.38 -12.75 -7.45
C ALA A 140 -6.61 -11.44 -7.68
N GLY A 141 -6.00 -10.93 -6.62
CA GLY A 141 -4.99 -9.89 -6.61
C GLY A 141 -4.76 -9.43 -5.17
N PHE A 142 -3.57 -8.90 -4.90
CA PHE A 142 -3.27 -8.24 -3.64
C PHE A 142 -3.87 -6.84 -3.65
N ARG A 143 -5.09 -6.71 -3.12
CA ARG A 143 -5.79 -5.43 -3.01
C ARG A 143 -5.33 -4.70 -1.76
N TYR A 144 -5.06 -3.40 -1.87
CA TYR A 144 -4.83 -2.50 -0.76
C TYR A 144 -5.35 -1.10 -1.10
N ALA A 145 -5.48 -0.22 -0.11
CA ALA A 145 -5.77 1.18 -0.33
C ALA A 145 -4.67 2.06 0.26
N ALA A 146 -4.34 3.16 -0.39
CA ALA A 146 -3.47 4.18 0.19
C ALA A 146 -4.17 5.54 0.16
N ASN A 147 -4.14 6.26 1.27
CA ASN A 147 -4.77 7.56 1.43
C ASN A 147 -3.84 8.56 2.15
N GLY A 148 -4.20 9.85 2.07
CA GLY A 148 -3.43 10.94 2.66
C GLY A 148 -2.35 11.44 1.71
N GLU A 149 -1.15 11.66 2.23
CA GLU A 149 -0.03 12.27 1.49
C GLU A 149 0.73 11.27 0.61
N VAL A 150 0.05 10.74 -0.40
CA VAL A 150 0.62 9.92 -1.48
C VAL A 150 0.27 10.53 -2.84
N ASN A 151 1.07 10.26 -3.87
CA ASN A 151 0.86 10.88 -5.19
C ASN A 151 -0.40 10.39 -5.94
N SER A 152 -0.81 9.13 -5.74
CA SER A 152 -2.00 8.54 -6.37
C SER A 152 -2.86 7.81 -5.32
N PRO A 153 -3.63 8.54 -4.48
CA PRO A 153 -4.48 7.93 -3.47
C PRO A 153 -5.60 7.10 -4.10
N GLY A 154 -6.07 6.11 -3.34
CA GLY A 154 -7.16 5.21 -3.71
C GLY A 154 -6.78 3.73 -3.59
N SER A 155 -7.69 2.89 -4.04
CA SER A 155 -7.52 1.44 -4.06
C SER A 155 -6.65 1.00 -5.24
N LYS A 156 -5.71 0.10 -4.98
CA LYS A 156 -4.83 -0.52 -5.99
C LYS A 156 -4.86 -2.03 -5.84
N VAL A 157 -4.46 -2.71 -6.91
CA VAL A 157 -4.33 -4.17 -6.95
C VAL A 157 -2.96 -4.50 -7.53
N LEU A 158 -2.20 -5.33 -6.82
CA LEU A 158 -0.93 -5.90 -7.27
C LEU A 158 -1.09 -7.40 -7.51
N TYR A 159 -0.65 -7.91 -8.65
CA TYR A 159 -0.73 -9.33 -8.98
C TYR A 159 0.50 -10.09 -8.46
N GLN A 160 0.67 -10.09 -7.14
CA GLN A 160 1.78 -10.71 -6.44
C GLN A 160 1.25 -11.40 -5.18
N ASP A 161 1.87 -12.52 -4.79
CA ASP A 161 1.43 -13.28 -3.60
C ASP A 161 1.80 -12.57 -2.29
N ARG A 162 2.79 -11.67 -2.36
CA ARG A 162 3.31 -10.92 -1.21
C ARG A 162 3.63 -9.50 -1.66
N VAL A 163 3.25 -8.53 -0.84
CA VAL A 163 3.53 -7.11 -1.05
C VAL A 163 4.02 -6.51 0.25
N ASN A 164 5.13 -5.78 0.20
CA ASN A 164 5.60 -4.95 1.31
C ASN A 164 5.12 -3.49 1.17
N ILE A 165 5.18 -2.75 2.27
CA ILE A 165 4.69 -1.37 2.31
C ILE A 165 5.42 -0.43 1.34
N LEU A 166 6.70 -0.68 1.05
CA LEU A 166 7.47 0.14 0.10
C LEU A 166 7.03 -0.12 -1.34
N GLU A 167 6.76 -1.38 -1.69
CA GLU A 167 6.18 -1.75 -3.00
C GLU A 167 4.80 -1.13 -3.20
N ALA A 168 3.95 -1.19 -2.17
CA ALA A 168 2.64 -0.57 -2.19
C ALA A 168 2.74 0.97 -2.34
N LEU A 169 3.62 1.62 -1.57
CA LEU A 169 3.84 3.06 -1.69
C LEU A 169 4.39 3.43 -3.08
N ALA A 170 5.36 2.70 -3.61
CA ALA A 170 5.86 2.91 -4.96
C ALA A 170 4.75 2.78 -6.02
N ASN A 171 3.83 1.82 -5.84
CA ASN A 171 2.71 1.61 -6.74
C ASN A 171 1.64 2.73 -6.70
N VAL A 172 1.57 3.52 -5.62
CA VAL A 172 0.78 4.77 -5.55
C VAL A 172 1.59 6.03 -5.85
N GLY A 173 2.76 5.88 -6.47
CA GLY A 173 3.63 6.98 -6.86
C GLY A 173 4.45 7.57 -5.70
N ASP A 174 4.60 6.82 -4.60
CA ASP A 174 5.31 7.19 -3.37
C ASP A 174 4.61 8.28 -2.52
N VAL A 175 5.10 8.43 -1.29
CA VAL A 175 4.74 9.48 -0.33
C VAL A 175 5.15 10.84 -0.88
N THR A 176 4.28 11.84 -0.76
CA THR A 176 4.60 13.20 -1.21
C THR A 176 5.71 13.81 -0.33
N ILE A 177 6.32 14.92 -0.76
CA ILE A 177 7.33 15.61 0.06
C ILE A 177 6.75 16.16 1.37
N THR A 178 5.43 16.35 1.43
CA THR A 178 4.70 16.81 2.61
C THR A 178 4.16 15.67 3.48
N GLY A 179 4.37 14.42 3.09
CA GLY A 179 3.94 13.25 3.85
C GLY A 179 4.92 12.86 4.95
N ASP A 180 4.38 12.52 6.12
CA ASP A 180 5.12 12.07 7.28
C ASP A 180 5.51 10.58 7.12
N ARG A 181 6.74 10.34 6.67
CA ARG A 181 7.33 9.00 6.52
C ARG A 181 7.67 8.34 7.86
N LYS A 182 7.72 9.11 8.95
CA LYS A 182 8.02 8.59 10.30
C LYS A 182 6.80 7.99 10.98
N ASP A 183 5.60 8.42 10.59
CA ASP A 183 4.34 7.97 11.17
C ASP A 183 3.35 7.47 10.11
N VAL A 184 3.78 6.52 9.28
CA VAL A 184 2.86 5.86 8.34
C VAL A 184 1.97 4.89 9.11
N LYS A 185 0.65 5.00 8.91
CA LYS A 185 -0.33 4.15 9.56
C LYS A 185 -0.75 3.03 8.62
N VAL A 186 -0.85 1.81 9.16
CA VAL A 186 -1.46 0.67 8.46
C VAL A 186 -2.67 0.23 9.27
N LEU A 187 -3.86 0.36 8.70
CA LEU A 187 -5.11 -0.10 9.28
C LEU A 187 -5.42 -1.47 8.69
N ARG A 188 -5.47 -2.47 9.56
CA ARG A 188 -5.69 -3.87 9.18
C ARG A 188 -6.96 -4.38 9.82
N GLN A 189 -7.80 -4.99 9.00
CA GLN A 189 -9.02 -5.63 9.46
C GLN A 189 -8.70 -7.02 10.02
N PHE A 190 -9.34 -7.35 11.14
CA PHE A 190 -9.35 -8.67 11.75
C PHE A 190 -10.81 -9.06 12.03
N PRO A 191 -11.11 -10.34 12.27
CA PRO A 191 -12.47 -10.77 12.64
C PRO A 191 -13.04 -10.02 13.85
N GLY A 192 -12.18 -9.59 14.79
CA GLY A 192 -12.57 -8.85 16.00
C GLY A 192 -12.60 -7.33 15.86
N GLY A 193 -12.35 -6.76 14.68
CA GLY A 193 -12.32 -5.31 14.45
C GLY A 193 -11.09 -4.83 13.68
N ILE A 194 -10.84 -3.52 13.69
CA ILE A 194 -9.73 -2.90 12.95
C ILE A 194 -8.61 -2.57 13.94
N LYS A 195 -7.37 -2.97 13.61
CA LYS A 195 -6.17 -2.59 14.35
C LYS A 195 -5.32 -1.63 13.53
N THR A 196 -4.91 -0.53 14.15
CA THR A 196 -4.02 0.46 13.53
C THR A 196 -2.60 0.23 14.01
N TYR A 197 -1.68 0.12 13.06
CA TYR A 197 -0.24 0.01 13.29
C TYR A 197 0.45 1.29 12.84
N SER A 198 1.63 1.52 13.43
CA SER A 198 2.49 2.65 13.11
C SER A 198 3.82 2.11 12.64
N ILE A 199 4.36 2.66 11.56
CA ILE A 199 5.68 2.31 11.06
C ILE A 199 6.45 3.57 10.65
N ASP A 200 7.68 3.67 11.15
CA ASP A 200 8.66 4.66 10.71
C ASP A 200 9.43 4.10 9.54
N LEU A 201 9.12 4.55 8.32
CA LEU A 201 9.78 4.10 7.10
C LEU A 201 11.15 4.77 6.90
N THR A 202 11.48 5.78 7.69
CA THR A 202 12.78 6.45 7.66
C THR A 202 13.84 5.70 8.44
N ASP A 203 13.48 4.74 9.29
CA ASP A 203 14.41 3.85 10.00
C ASP A 203 14.57 2.52 9.23
N ALA A 204 15.80 2.05 9.07
CA ALA A 204 16.10 0.73 8.51
C ALA A 204 15.39 -0.41 9.26
N ASN A 205 15.09 -0.23 10.55
CA ASN A 205 14.35 -1.19 11.35
C ASN A 205 12.88 -1.36 10.91
N ALA A 206 12.36 -0.53 10.00
CA ALA A 206 11.05 -0.71 9.38
C ALA A 206 10.85 -2.13 8.83
N ILE A 207 11.90 -2.75 8.29
CA ILE A 207 11.86 -4.10 7.70
C ILE A 207 11.48 -5.20 8.69
N TYR A 208 11.72 -4.97 9.99
CA TYR A 208 11.38 -5.90 11.07
C TYR A 208 9.98 -5.63 11.64
N SER A 209 9.28 -4.60 11.15
CA SER A 209 7.93 -4.29 11.60
C SER A 209 6.96 -5.43 11.26
N PRO A 210 6.02 -5.78 12.15
CA PRO A 210 4.98 -6.78 11.88
C PRO A 210 4.02 -6.37 10.76
N VAL A 211 4.09 -5.11 10.29
CA VAL A 211 3.32 -4.58 9.16
C VAL A 211 4.18 -4.15 7.98
N PHE A 212 5.47 -4.52 7.96
CA PHE A 212 6.30 -4.28 6.78
C PHE A 212 5.75 -5.03 5.57
N PHE A 213 5.39 -6.30 5.76
CA PHE A 213 4.57 -7.04 4.81
C PHE A 213 3.10 -6.77 5.08
N LEU A 214 2.41 -6.34 4.03
CA LEU A 214 0.99 -6.02 4.08
C LEU A 214 0.17 -7.31 4.03
N GLN A 215 -1.09 -7.18 4.41
CA GLN A 215 -2.14 -8.17 4.15
C GLN A 215 -3.12 -7.61 3.13
N PRO A 216 -3.79 -8.48 2.34
CA PRO A 216 -4.91 -8.08 1.52
C PRO A 216 -5.91 -7.23 2.32
N ASN A 217 -6.40 -6.18 1.68
CA ASN A 217 -7.34 -5.19 2.23
C ASN A 217 -6.76 -4.26 3.31
N ASP A 218 -5.44 -4.24 3.52
CA ASP A 218 -4.81 -3.21 4.35
C ASP A 218 -5.06 -1.79 3.78
N LEU A 219 -5.31 -0.84 4.67
CA LEU A 219 -5.35 0.59 4.36
C LEU A 219 -4.09 1.28 4.89
N ILE A 220 -3.30 1.81 3.97
CA ILE A 220 -2.15 2.66 4.25
C ILE A 220 -2.64 4.09 4.35
N TYR A 221 -2.30 4.76 5.44
CA TYR A 221 -2.63 6.17 5.64
C TYR A 221 -1.37 6.96 6.00
N VAL A 222 -1.05 7.94 5.17
CA VAL A 222 0.12 8.80 5.36
C VAL A 222 -0.35 10.18 5.77
N LYS A 223 0.01 10.60 6.99
CA LYS A 223 -0.37 11.91 7.51
C LYS A 223 0.45 13.03 6.86
N PRO A 224 -0.09 14.26 6.80
CA PRO A 224 0.73 15.42 6.50
C PRO A 224 1.71 15.72 7.64
N LEU A 225 2.91 16.15 7.27
CA LEU A 225 3.86 16.77 8.18
C LEU A 225 3.20 17.98 8.86
N LYS A 226 3.51 18.19 10.15
CA LYS A 226 2.97 19.32 10.93
C LYS A 226 3.21 20.68 10.27
N GLN A 227 4.26 20.81 9.47
CA GLN A 227 4.58 22.04 8.72
C GLN A 227 3.53 22.39 7.66
N LYS A 228 2.75 21.42 7.15
CA LYS A 228 1.65 21.66 6.18
C LYS A 228 0.40 22.25 6.83
N SER A 229 0.10 21.94 8.11
CA SER A 229 -1.11 22.43 8.77
C SER A 229 -1.06 23.92 9.13
N TRP A 230 0.15 24.50 9.18
CA TRP A 230 0.37 25.94 9.30
C TRP A 230 0.32 26.64 7.93
N GLY A 231 -0.83 26.61 7.26
CA GLY A 231 -1.32 27.66 6.34
C GLY A 231 -0.51 28.09 5.10
N THR A 232 0.72 27.63 4.85
CA THR A 232 1.56 28.04 3.71
C THR A 232 1.95 26.84 2.86
N GLY A 233 0.98 26.01 2.47
CA GLY A 233 1.18 24.79 1.66
C GLY A 233 1.86 24.98 0.29
N GLY A 234 2.27 26.21 -0.05
CA GLY A 234 3.20 26.49 -1.13
C GLY A 234 4.64 26.22 -0.70
N THR A 235 5.40 25.55 -1.56
CA THR A 235 6.84 25.30 -1.34
C THR A 235 7.56 26.56 -0.83
N GLY A 236 8.67 26.42 -0.10
CA GLY A 236 9.45 27.58 0.37
C GLY A 236 9.78 28.61 -0.73
N LYS A 237 9.76 28.20 -2.00
CA LYS A 237 9.85 29.06 -3.20
C LYS A 237 8.67 30.03 -3.37
N GLU A 238 7.44 29.61 -3.09
CA GLU A 238 6.24 30.47 -3.17
C GLU A 238 6.20 31.48 -2.03
N SER A 239 6.62 31.06 -0.83
CA SER A 239 6.80 31.97 0.30
C SER A 239 7.91 32.99 0.02
N LEU A 240 9.04 32.55 -0.53
CA LEU A 240 10.13 33.44 -0.97
C LEU A 240 9.67 34.39 -2.08
N ALA A 241 8.92 33.92 -3.08
CA ALA A 241 8.38 34.77 -4.13
C ALA A 241 7.44 35.84 -3.56
N THR A 242 6.57 35.47 -2.63
CA THR A 242 5.65 36.42 -1.97
C THR A 242 6.42 37.46 -1.16
N ILE A 243 7.44 37.06 -0.42
CA ILE A 243 8.32 37.96 0.34
C ILE A 243 9.07 38.90 -0.61
N ILE A 244 9.66 38.38 -1.68
CA ILE A 244 10.39 39.18 -2.69
C ILE A 244 9.44 40.20 -3.34
N THR A 245 8.21 39.80 -3.65
CA THR A 245 7.19 40.67 -4.25
C THR A 245 6.73 41.75 -3.28
N ALA A 246 6.59 41.42 -1.98
CA ALA A 246 6.26 42.40 -0.95
C ALA A 246 7.41 43.40 -0.74
N LEU A 247 8.67 42.92 -0.70
CA LEU A 247 9.85 43.76 -0.58
C LEU A 247 10.04 44.68 -1.80
N SER A 248 9.81 44.19 -3.02
CA SER A 248 9.89 45.03 -4.22
C SER A 248 8.83 46.13 -4.21
N LEU A 249 7.61 45.82 -3.76
CA LEU A 249 6.54 46.80 -3.64
C LEU A 249 6.86 47.90 -2.61
N VAL A 250 7.41 47.52 -1.46
CA VAL A 250 7.86 48.49 -0.43
C VAL A 250 9.02 49.36 -0.93
N THR A 251 9.99 48.79 -1.63
CA THR A 251 11.12 49.57 -2.16
C THR A 251 10.67 50.54 -3.26
N THR A 252 9.75 50.12 -4.14
CA THR A 252 9.15 51.00 -5.15
C THR A 252 8.40 52.18 -4.51
N ILE A 253 7.55 51.92 -3.50
CA ILE A 253 6.84 53.00 -2.79
C ILE A 253 7.82 53.97 -2.12
N PHE A 254 8.86 53.45 -1.46
CA PHE A 254 9.86 54.29 -0.81
C PHE A 254 10.64 55.16 -1.80
N LEU A 255 10.99 54.63 -2.98
CA LEU A 255 11.66 55.40 -4.03
C LEU A 255 10.77 56.50 -4.60
N ILE A 256 9.47 56.23 -4.77
CA ILE A 256 8.49 57.22 -5.24
C ILE A 256 8.29 58.34 -4.21
N LEU A 257 8.22 58.03 -2.91
CA LEU A 257 7.98 59.04 -1.87
C LEU A 257 9.21 59.87 -1.48
N LYS A 258 10.41 59.45 -1.90
CA LYS A 258 11.68 60.14 -1.60
C LYS A 258 12.06 61.17 -2.69
N ASN A 259 11.52 61.01 -3.89
CA ASN A 259 11.57 62.03 -4.95
C ASN A 259 10.35 62.95 -4.88
#